data_AF-A0A4P5YTY5-F1
#
_entry.id   AF-A0A4P5YTY5-F1
#
_cell.length_a   1.000
_cell.length_b   1.000
_cell.length_c   1.000
_cell.angle_alpha   90.00
_cell.angle_beta   90.00
_cell.angle_gamma   90.00
#
_symmetry.space_group_name_H-M   'P 1'
#
loop_
_entity.id
_entity.type
_entity.pdbx_description
1 polymer ?
#
loop_
_entity_poly.entity_id
_entity_poly.type
_entity_poly.pdbx_seq_one_letter_code
_entity_poly.pdbx_strand_id
1 'polypeptide(L)' 'MISMAGFLGDKQTHLVHHLANMKKECKIVEMKLTDRQYFTPDTLENAKGLNFSSCVWCIGN' A
#
# COMPACT_ATOMS: atom_id res chain seq x y z
N MET A 1 18.52 -3.14 11.31
CA MET A 1 17.15 -3.57 10.94
C MET A 1 16.81 -2.88 9.63
N ILE A 2 16.69 -3.63 8.53
CA ILE A 2 16.35 -3.03 7.23
C ILE A 2 14.90 -2.57 7.34
N SER A 3 14.69 -1.26 7.30
CA SER A 3 13.37 -0.65 7.24
C SER A 3 12.76 -1.01 5.89
N MET A 4 12.08 -2.15 5.79
CA MET A 4 11.19 -2.43 4.67
C MET A 4 10.15 -1.31 4.68
N ALA A 5 10.04 -0.58 3.56
CA ALA A 5 9.15 0.56 3.40
C ALA A 5 7.70 0.26 3.85
N GLY A 6 7.31 -1.02 3.82
CA GLY A 6 6.04 -1.52 4.30
C GLY A 6 4.96 -1.11 3.32
N PHE A 7 4.78 -1.84 2.24
CA PHE A 7 3.67 -1.64 1.33
C PHE A 7 2.49 -2.51 1.73
N LEU A 8 1.30 -1.91 1.70
CA LEU A 8 0.04 -2.59 2.00
C LEU A 8 -0.97 -2.26 0.92
N GLY A 9 -1.45 -3.29 0.24
CA GLY A 9 -2.50 -3.20 -0.75
C GLY A 9 -3.88 -3.24 -0.12
N ASP A 10 -4.79 -2.45 -0.66
CA ASP A 10 -6.23 -2.54 -0.44
C ASP A 10 -6.88 -3.24 -1.63
N LYS A 11 -7.38 -4.46 -1.43
CA LYS A 11 -8.03 -5.28 -2.46
C LYS A 11 -9.37 -4.70 -2.91
N GLN A 12 -10.00 -3.83 -2.13
CA GLN A 12 -11.26 -3.20 -2.51
C GLN A 12 -11.01 -2.09 -3.54
N THR A 13 -10.06 -1.20 -3.24
CA THR A 13 -9.75 -0.04 -4.10
C THR A 13 -8.65 -0.31 -5.12
N HIS A 14 -7.95 -1.44 -4.99
CA HIS A 14 -6.73 -1.78 -5.76
C HIS A 14 -5.65 -0.71 -5.63
N LEU A 15 -5.53 -0.08 -4.45
CA LEU A 15 -4.49 0.90 -4.14
C LEU A 15 -3.40 0.29 -3.26
N VAL A 16 -2.15 0.64 -3.51
CA VAL A 16 -1.03 0.34 -2.62
C VAL A 16 -0.67 1.58 -1.80
N HIS A 17 -0.47 1.36 -0.50
CA HIS A 17 -0.14 2.38 0.48
C HIS A 17 1.26 2.17 1.05
N HIS A 18 1.94 3.26 1.41
CA HIS A 18 3.23 3.24 2.10
C HIS A 18 3.00 3.40 3.61
N LEU A 19 3.24 2.35 4.39
CA LEU A 19 2.99 2.31 5.83
C LEU A 19 3.86 3.32 6.61
N ALA A 20 5.09 3.58 6.18
CA ALA A 20 5.90 4.63 6.81
C ALA A 20 5.53 6.08 6.42
N ASN A 21 4.69 6.30 5.38
CA ASN A 21 4.31 7.64 4.90
C ASN A 21 2.78 7.83 4.87
N MET A 22 2.07 7.18 5.79
CA MET A 22 0.61 7.30 5.87
C MET A 22 0.17 8.74 6.11
N LYS A 23 -0.81 9.19 5.33
CA LYS A 23 -1.50 10.47 5.52
C LYS A 23 -2.96 10.20 5.87
N LYS A 24 -3.65 11.13 6.53
CA LYS A 24 -5.05 10.93 6.91
C LYS A 24 -5.94 10.71 5.67
N GLU A 25 -5.60 11.41 4.59
CA GLU A 25 -6.28 11.40 3.29
C GLU A 25 -6.15 10.05 2.56
N CYS A 26 -5.14 9.24 2.90
CA CYS A 26 -4.96 7.93 2.26
C CYS A 26 -5.90 6.84 2.80
N LYS A 27 -6.63 7.10 3.89
CA LYS A 27 -7.66 6.21 4.48
C LYS A 27 -7.24 4.76 4.78
N ILE A 28 -5.95 4.45 4.77
CA ILE A 28 -5.41 3.11 5.04
C ILE A 28 -5.85 2.52 6.38
N VAL A 29 -6.10 3.37 7.39
CA VAL A 29 -6.57 2.94 8.72
C VAL A 29 -8.04 2.50 8.72
N GLU A 30 -8.82 2.94 7.73
CA GLU A 30 -10.23 2.57 7.55
C GLU A 30 -10.37 1.23 6.81
N MET A 31 -9.29 0.73 6.20
CA MET A 31 -9.27 -0.54 5.46
C MET A 31 -9.50 -1.73 6.40
N LYS A 32 -10.49 -2.55 6.03
CA LYS A 32 -10.80 -3.81 6.72
C LYS A 32 -9.62 -4.77 6.66
N LEU A 33 -9.39 -5.53 7.72
CA LEU A 33 -8.32 -6.53 7.77
C LEU A 33 -8.41 -7.55 6.63
N THR A 34 -9.63 -7.94 6.24
CA THR A 34 -9.89 -8.89 5.14
C THR A 34 -9.48 -8.36 3.77
N ASP A 35 -9.39 -7.05 3.62
CA ASP A 35 -9.12 -6.37 2.34
C ASP A 35 -7.63 -6.06 2.18
N ARG A 36 -6.82 -6.34 3.20
CA ARG A 36 -5.37 -6.12 3.18
C ARG A 36 -4.64 -7.15 2.32
N GLN A 37 -3.62 -6.68 1.62
CA GLN A 37 -2.67 -7.51 0.89
C GLN A 37 -1.23 -7.07 1.17
N TYR A 38 -0.42 -8.00 1.66
CA TYR A 38 1.02 -7.81 1.79
C TYR A 38 1.73 -8.31 0.53
N PHE A 39 2.92 -7.77 0.28
CA PHE A 39 3.70 -8.07 -0.92
C PHE A 39 4.97 -8.83 -0.57
N THR A 40 5.38 -9.75 -1.45
CA THR A 40 6.67 -10.44 -1.37
C THR A 40 7.23 -10.57 -2.79
N PRO A 41 8.29 -9.83 -3.15
CA PRO A 41 9.01 -8.86 -2.31
C PRO A 41 8.14 -7.64 -1.95
N ASP A 42 8.42 -7.01 -0.80
CA ASP A 42 7.72 -5.80 -0.33
C ASP A 42 8.26 -4.56 -1.06
N THR A 43 7.90 -4.44 -2.33
CA THR A 43 8.28 -3.34 -3.23
C THR A 43 7.06 -2.79 -3.96
N LEU A 44 7.09 -1.50 -4.28
CA LEU A 44 6.07 -0.86 -5.11
C LEU A 44 5.97 -1.50 -6.51
N GLU A 45 7.09 -1.96 -7.06
CA GLU A 45 7.12 -2.66 -8.36
C GLU A 45 6.32 -3.97 -8.30
N ASN A 46 6.49 -4.78 -7.24
CA ASN A 46 5.72 -6.00 -7.07
C ASN A 46 4.22 -5.70 -6.90
N ALA A 47 3.88 -4.67 -6.13
CA ALA A 47 2.49 -4.24 -5.98
C ALA A 47 1.86 -3.83 -7.33
N LYS A 48 2.60 -3.05 -8.15
CA LYS A 48 2.17 -2.70 -9.52
C LYS A 48 2.03 -3.92 -10.43
N GLY A 49 2.95 -4.89 -10.32
CA GLY A 49 2.87 -6.16 -11.04
C GLY A 49 1.63 -7.00 -10.66
N LEU A 50 1.08 -6.80 -9.46
CA LEU A 50 -0.18 -7.40 -9.00
C LEU A 50 -1.41 -6.51 -9.26
N ASN A 51 -1.29 -5.53 -10.15
CA ASN A 51 -2.36 -4.59 -10.56
C ASN A 51 -2.83 -3.61 -9.48
N PHE A 52 -1.96 -3.27 -8.52
CA PHE A 52 -2.22 -2.16 -7.59
C PHE A 52 -1.72 -0.84 -8.16
N SER A 53 -2.50 0.22 -7.97
CA SER A 53 -2.13 1.59 -8.31
C SER A 53 -1.59 2.34 -7.10
N SER A 54 -0.64 3.27 -7.30
CA SER A 54 -0.09 4.06 -6.21
C SER A 54 -1.18 4.91 -5.54
N CYS A 55 -1.24 4.88 -4.21
CA CYS A 55 -2.05 5.85 -3.49
C CYS A 55 -1.40 7.25 -3.59
N VAL A 56 -2.11 8.19 -4.22
CA VAL A 56 -1.63 9.57 -4.47
C VAL A 56 -1.22 10.33 -3.20
N TRP A 57 -1.79 9.98 -2.05
CA TRP A 57 -1.57 10.70 -0.79
C TRP A 57 -0.32 10.25 -0.03
N CYS A 58 0.02 8.96 -0.08
CA CYS A 58 1.14 8.39 0.69
C CYS A 58 2.31 7.92 -0.19
N ILE A 59 2.10 7.77 -1.50
CA ILE A 59 3.14 7.44 -2.47
C ILE A 59 3.30 8.57 -3.48
N GLY A 60 2.20 9.15 -3.95
CA GLY A 60 2.22 10.11 -5.07
C GLY A 60 2.01 9.43 -6.42
N ASN A 61 2.14 10.22 -7.49
CA ASN A 61 2.10 9.75 -8.87
C ASN A 61 3.48 9.25 -9.32
#